data_AF-A0A1Y2HTF3-F1
#
_entry.id   AF-A0A1Y2HTF3-F1
#
_cell.length_a   1.000
_cell.length_b   1.000
_cell.length_c   1.000
_cell.angle_alpha   90.00
_cell.angle_beta   90.00
_cell.angle_gamma   90.00
#
_symmetry.space_group_name_H-M   'P 1'
#
loop_
_entity.id
_entity.type
_entity.pdbx_description
1 polymer ?
#
loop_
_entity_poly.entity_id
_entity_poly.type
_entity_poly.pdbx_seq_one_letter_code
_entity_poly.pdbx_strand_id
1 'polypeptide(L)'
;MQSLSSNATDRPLDVLIKLDHESLWNLYDRYLAAATVNPQEQQAIANELVREISVHSHAEETTVYGVIEAEEGSAVAEGLRNDHQRVGI
;
A
#
# COMPACT_ATOMS: atom_id res chain seq x y z
N MET A 1 5.00 17.36 21.35
CA MET A 1 4.84 16.03 20.74
C MET A 1 3.35 15.74 20.71
N GLN A 2 2.71 15.85 19.54
CA GLN A 2 1.36 15.32 19.39
C GLN A 2 1.46 13.81 19.54
N SER A 3 0.81 13.30 20.58
CA SER A 3 0.57 11.86 20.75
C SER A 3 -0.01 11.34 19.44
N LEU A 4 0.67 10.38 18.81
CA LEU A 4 0.08 9.59 17.73
C LEU A 4 -1.10 8.84 18.37
N SER A 5 -2.25 9.48 18.31
CA SER A 5 -3.51 9.06 18.93
C SER A 5 -3.75 7.58 18.67
N SER A 6 -4.13 6.90 19.74
CA SER A 6 -4.64 5.53 19.95
C SER A 6 -5.56 4.89 18.88
N ASN A 7 -5.80 5.51 17.72
CA ASN A 7 -6.79 5.06 16.74
C ASN A 7 -6.30 3.96 15.79
N ALA A 8 -5.00 3.66 15.72
CA ALA A 8 -4.49 2.58 14.86
C ALA A 8 -4.50 1.22 15.57
N THR A 9 -4.26 1.20 16.88
CA THR A 9 -4.17 -0.04 17.69
C THR A 9 -5.51 -0.75 17.91
N ASP A 10 -6.64 -0.05 17.78
CA ASP A 10 -7.98 -0.62 17.98
C ASP A 10 -8.65 -1.09 16.67
N ARG A 11 -8.00 -0.86 15.52
CA ARG A 11 -8.56 -1.27 14.22
C ARG A 11 -8.03 -2.63 13.81
N PRO A 12 -8.90 -3.54 13.32
CA PRO A 12 -8.48 -4.78 12.70
C PRO A 12 -7.47 -4.53 11.56
N LEU A 13 -6.47 -5.41 11.43
CA LEU A 13 -5.38 -5.25 10.47
C LEU A 13 -5.90 -5.16 9.02
N ASP A 14 -6.93 -5.94 8.68
CA ASP A 14 -7.61 -5.92 7.38
C ASP A 14 -8.25 -4.56 7.07
N VAL A 15 -8.80 -3.87 8.07
CA VAL A 15 -9.34 -2.50 7.90
C VAL A 15 -8.22 -1.51 7.61
N LEU A 16 -7.07 -1.65 8.27
CA LEU A 16 -5.91 -0.78 8.04
C LEU A 16 -5.33 -0.98 6.64
N ILE A 17 -5.17 -2.23 6.20
CA ILE A 17 -4.69 -2.56 4.84
C ILE A 17 -5.63 -1.99 3.79
N LYS A 18 -6.95 -2.14 3.98
CA LYS A 18 -7.94 -1.59 3.05
C LYS A 18 -7.84 -0.07 2.92
N LEU A 19 -7.72 0.65 4.04
CA LEU A 19 -7.57 2.11 4.02
C LEU A 19 -6.28 2.55 3.33
N ASP A 20 -5.22 1.75 3.44
CA ASP A 20 -3.96 1.99 2.75
C ASP A 20 -4.13 1.82 1.23
N HIS A 21 -4.79 0.75 0.77
CA HIS A 21 -5.16 0.56 -0.63
C HIS A 21 -6.00 1.73 -1.18
N GLU A 22 -7.02 2.18 -0.44
CA GLU A 22 -7.85 3.34 -0.82
C GLU A 22 -7.01 4.62 -0.99
N SER A 23 -6.01 4.81 -0.11
CA SER A 23 -5.10 5.96 -0.17
C SER A 23 -4.18 5.90 -1.40
N LEU A 24 -3.66 4.72 -1.74
CA LEU A 24 -2.87 4.50 -2.96
C LEU A 24 -3.69 4.76 -4.23
N TRP A 25 -4.94 4.31 -4.29
CA TRP A 25 -5.83 4.59 -5.42
C TRP A 25 -6.13 6.07 -5.57
N ASN A 26 -6.39 6.78 -4.46
CA ASN A 26 -6.59 8.22 -4.49
C ASN A 26 -5.36 8.97 -5.02
N LEU A 27 -4.17 8.54 -4.61
CA LEU A 27 -2.91 9.13 -5.07
C LEU A 27 -2.68 8.88 -6.57
N TYR A 28 -3.04 7.69 -7.06
CA TYR A 28 -3.01 7.36 -8.48
C TYR A 28 -3.99 8.21 -9.31
N ASP A 29 -5.23 8.39 -8.84
CA ASP A 29 -6.21 9.26 -9.50
C ASP A 29 -5.71 10.70 -9.61
N ARG A 30 -5.07 11.21 -8.55
CA ARG A 30 -4.43 12.54 -8.55
C ARG A 30 -3.27 12.62 -9.53
N TYR A 31 -2.45 11.58 -9.64
CA TYR A 31 -1.38 11.49 -10.64
C TYR A 31 -1.94 11.59 -12.07
N LEU A 32 -3.00 10.83 -12.38
CA LEU A 32 -3.65 10.86 -13.68
C LEU A 32 -4.26 12.23 -14.00
N ALA A 33 -4.90 12.88 -13.01
CA ALA A 33 -5.48 14.20 -13.17
C ALA A 33 -4.42 15.29 -13.43
N ALA A 34 -3.23 15.17 -12.83
CA ALA A 34 -2.13 16.13 -13.02
C ALA A 34 -1.41 15.97 -14.37
N ALA A 35 -1.53 14.81 -15.04
CA ALA A 35 -0.72 14.42 -16.20
C ALA A 35 -0.77 15.37 -17.40
N THR A 36 -1.87 16.09 -17.58
CA THR A 36 -2.06 16.99 -18.72
C THR A 36 -2.07 18.47 -18.33
N VAL A 37 -2.06 18.77 -17.03
CA VAL A 37 -2.26 20.13 -16.49
C VAL A 37 -1.00 20.66 -15.82
N ASN A 38 -0.32 19.83 -15.03
CA ASN A 38 0.78 20.27 -14.19
C ASN A 38 1.87 19.18 -14.06
N PRO A 39 2.84 19.12 -14.98
CA PRO A 39 3.89 18.10 -14.97
C PRO A 39 4.75 18.09 -13.69
N GLN A 40 4.92 19.24 -13.04
CA GLN A 40 5.69 19.32 -11.78
C GLN A 40 4.94 18.67 -10.62
N GLU A 41 3.65 18.92 -10.52
CA GLU A 41 2.78 18.27 -9.54
C GLU A 41 2.63 16.78 -9.84
N GLN A 42 2.48 16.41 -11.11
CA GLN A 42 2.47 15.01 -11.53
C GLN A 42 3.74 14.27 -11.05
N GLN A 43 4.92 14.86 -11.24
CA GLN A 43 6.18 14.27 -10.79
C GLN A 43 6.26 14.18 -9.26
N ALA A 44 5.77 15.18 -8.53
CA ALA A 44 5.72 15.15 -7.08
C ALA A 44 4.83 14.00 -6.57
N ILE A 45 3.64 13.84 -7.16
CA ILE A 45 2.72 12.75 -6.85
C ILE A 45 3.34 11.40 -7.22
N ALA A 46 4.02 11.28 -8.37
CA ALA A 46 4.69 10.04 -8.76
C ALA A 46 5.74 9.61 -7.73
N ASN A 47 6.54 10.56 -7.21
CA ASN A 47 7.52 10.27 -6.17
C ASN A 47 6.86 9.83 -4.86
N GLU A 48 5.74 10.45 -4.48
CA GLU A 48 4.94 10.03 -3.33
C GLU A 48 4.38 8.62 -3.51
N LEU A 49 3.87 8.32 -4.71
CA LEU A 49 3.26 7.04 -5.05
C LEU A 49 4.29 5.89 -4.99
N VAL A 50 5.49 6.11 -5.52
CA VAL A 50 6.61 5.15 -5.38
C VAL A 50 6.96 4.92 -3.92
N ARG A 51 7.01 5.99 -3.10
CA ARG A 51 7.31 5.86 -1.67
C ARG A 51 6.24 5.04 -0.94
N GLU A 52 4.97 5.37 -1.12
CA GLU A 52 3.87 4.72 -0.39
C GLU A 52 3.69 3.26 -0.83
N ILE A 53 3.77 2.95 -2.13
CA ILE A 53 3.75 1.55 -2.59
C ILE A 53 4.91 0.77 -1.99
N SER A 54 6.12 1.34 -1.93
CA SER A 54 7.28 0.63 -1.36
C SER A 54 7.09 0.29 0.12
N VAL A 55 6.53 1.22 0.90
CA VAL A 55 6.26 0.99 2.33
C VAL A 55 5.13 -0.02 2.52
N HIS A 56 4.05 0.12 1.75
CA HIS A 56 2.91 -0.79 1.73
C HIS A 56 3.35 -2.23 1.42
N SER A 57 4.05 -2.44 0.30
CA SER A 57 4.53 -3.76 -0.11
C SER A 57 5.48 -4.37 0.93
N HIS A 58 6.36 -3.58 1.54
CA HIS A 58 7.24 -4.09 2.61
C HIS A 58 6.45 -4.53 3.86
N ALA A 59 5.42 -3.79 4.24
CA ALA A 59 4.57 -4.14 5.39
C ALA A 59 3.78 -5.43 5.14
N GLU A 60 3.24 -5.62 3.93
CA GLU A 60 2.53 -6.85 3.57
C GLU A 60 3.46 -8.07 3.59
N GLU A 61 4.65 -7.96 3.00
CA GLU A 61 5.64 -9.04 2.95
C GLU A 61 6.13 -9.47 4.33
N THR A 62 6.37 -8.51 5.22
CA THR A 62 6.94 -8.77 6.55
C THR A 62 5.91 -9.23 7.58
N THR A 63 4.63 -8.91 7.38
CA THR A 63 3.59 -9.13 8.39
C THR A 63 2.40 -9.90 7.82
N VAL A 64 1.72 -9.31 6.83
CA VAL A 64 0.40 -9.78 6.37
C VAL A 64 0.50 -11.15 5.72
N TYR A 65 1.47 -11.37 4.84
CA TYR A 65 1.60 -12.66 4.15
C TYR A 65 2.04 -13.79 5.08
N GLY A 66 2.73 -13.50 6.17
CA GLY A 66 3.00 -14.48 7.22
C GLY A 66 1.72 -14.93 7.95
N VAL A 67 0.79 -14.00 8.20
CA VAL A 67 -0.52 -14.32 8.79
C VAL A 67 -1.38 -15.11 7.80
N ILE A 68 -1.45 -14.69 6.54
CA ILE A 68 -2.20 -15.42 5.50
C ILE A 68 -1.65 -16.83 5.32
N GLU A 69 -0.32 -17.00 5.33
CA GLU A 69 0.28 -18.33 5.22
C GLU A 69 -0.12 -19.25 6.39
N ALA A 70 -0.20 -18.72 7.61
CA ALA A 70 -0.61 -19.47 8.79
C ALA A 70 -2.11 -19.87 8.76
N GLU A 71 -2.97 -19.00 8.24
CA GLU A 71 -4.43 -19.18 8.27
C GLU A 71 -4.98 -19.87 6.99
N GLU A 72 -4.43 -19.53 5.83
CA GLU A 72 -4.94 -19.92 4.49
C GLU A 72 -3.95 -20.83 3.72
N GLY A 73 -2.74 -21.02 4.24
CA GLY A 73 -1.72 -21.92 3.69
C GLY A 73 -0.75 -21.27 2.69
N SER A 74 0.41 -21.90 2.53
CA SER A 74 1.54 -21.35 1.75
C SER A 74 1.21 -21.07 0.28
N ALA A 75 0.36 -21.87 -0.37
CA ALA A 75 0.02 -21.65 -1.79
C ALA A 75 -0.72 -20.32 -2.01
N VAL A 76 -1.59 -19.92 -1.08
CA VAL A 76 -2.30 -18.64 -1.15
C VAL A 76 -1.33 -17.48 -0.92
N ALA A 77 -0.52 -17.57 0.14
CA ALA A 77 0.46 -16.53 0.48
C ALA A 77 1.53 -16.35 -0.61
N GLU A 78 2.05 -17.43 -1.19
CA GLU A 78 2.98 -17.38 -2.32
C GLU A 78 2.32 -16.78 -3.57
N GLY A 79 1.05 -17.08 -3.84
CA GLY A 79 0.30 -16.44 -4.92
C GLY A 79 0.29 -14.91 -4.79
N LEU A 80 -0.01 -14.40 -3.58
CA LEU A 80 -0.04 -12.97 -3.30
C LEU A 80 1.36 -12.32 -3.40
N ARG A 81 2.40 -12.96 -2.85
CA ARG A 81 3.79 -12.52 -3.01
C ARG A 81 4.21 -12.43 -4.47
N ASN A 82 3.85 -13.43 -5.26
CA ASN A 82 4.14 -13.46 -6.69
C ASN A 82 3.40 -12.35 -7.44
N ASP A 83 2.13 -12.10 -7.12
CA ASP A 83 1.38 -10.99 -7.71
C ASP A 83 2.02 -9.64 -7.37
N HIS A 84 2.45 -9.44 -6.13
CA HIS A 84 3.20 -8.26 -5.71
C HIS A 84 4.50 -8.04 -6.48
N GLN A 85 5.28 -9.10 -6.72
CA GLN A 85 6.51 -9.02 -7.49
C GLN A 85 6.28 -8.71 -8.97
N ARG A 86 5.11 -9.06 -9.52
CA ARG A 86 4.75 -8.76 -10.92
C ARG A 86 4.35 -7.31 -11.14
N VAL A 87 4.05 -6.55 -10.08
CA VAL A 87 3.83 -5.09 -10.16
C VAL A 87 5.17 -4.33 -10.22
N GLY A 88 6.29 -5.02 -10.02
CA GLY A 88 7.65 -4.47 -10.12
C GLY A 88 8.29 -4.67 -11.50
N ILE A 89 8.32 -3.57 -12.27
CA ILE A 89 9.08 -3.34 -13.53
C ILE A 89 8.49 -3.99 -14.80
#